data_AF-A0A1M7YSA1-F1
#
_entry.id   AF-A0A1M7YSA1-F1
#
_cell.length_a   1.000
_cell.length_b   1.000
_cell.length_c   1.000
_cell.angle_alpha   90.00
_cell.angle_beta   90.00
_cell.angle_gamma   90.00
#
_symmetry.space_group_name_H-M   'P 1'
#
loop_
_entity.id
_entity.type
_entity.pdbx_description
1 polymer ?
#
loop_
_entity_poly.entity_id
_entity_poly.type
_entity_poly.pdbx_seq_one_letter_code
_entity_poly.pdbx_strand_id
1 'polypeptide(L)'
;MKVMSTITKSILGSFVLCGLLSWTQMALAQDEFLCDATQESTQKLPLLDKSCPIGQGLWGKSQPKGRDSIFWIQCGIYAHPMPLGQAKVLYKRISSDVWMKPEAKGYRCLVGPYESIVDARQDLKKVRTIPSYKQSFIREVVKKGSKSGTPAKPKAKPKPKAAPVKKPPVKRPPARPTAPVVASQPVASSYKTSSGQPEVRKRTRIAKVNYAVPFVGTKKDAQFYMEYNKPWNRLSYDDALGTCQKIGMKLASEQQWQRLRMSKVMEKDKWPVYLPYWGRDKKGLFASGKVTQLKGTSLLNVLCVDR
;
A
#
# COMPACT_ATOMS: atom_id res chain seq x y z
N MET A 1 74.46 28.33 49.79
CA MET A 1 75.27 27.71 48.71
C MET A 1 74.78 26.29 48.46
N LYS A 2 74.72 25.88 47.19
CA LYS A 2 74.26 24.59 46.61
C LYS A 2 72.73 24.38 46.57
N VAL A 3 72.07 24.63 45.42
CA VAL A 3 71.98 23.83 44.16
C VAL A 3 70.91 22.73 44.31
N MET A 4 69.71 22.99 43.77
CA MET A 4 69.07 22.31 42.61
C MET A 4 68.98 20.78 42.70
N SER A 5 67.77 20.28 42.45
CA SER A 5 67.41 19.37 41.33
C SER A 5 66.37 18.31 41.81
N THR A 6 65.09 18.39 41.47
CA THR A 6 64.39 17.99 40.22
C THR A 6 63.64 16.64 40.40
N ILE A 7 62.30 16.72 40.36
CA ILE A 7 61.29 15.87 39.65
C ILE A 7 61.41 14.33 39.89
N THR A 8 60.39 13.55 40.30
CA THR A 8 59.12 13.23 39.61
C THR A 8 58.39 12.18 40.48
N LYS A 9 57.09 12.30 40.75
CA LYS A 9 56.21 11.14 41.04
C LYS A 9 54.78 11.42 40.59
N SER A 10 54.33 10.70 39.57
CA SER A 10 52.93 10.57 39.16
C SER A 10 52.13 9.78 40.20
N ILE A 11 50.98 10.28 40.66
CA ILE A 11 49.90 9.44 41.24
C ILE A 11 48.54 9.99 40.81
N LEU A 12 47.70 9.04 40.36
CA LEU A 12 46.32 9.13 39.92
C LEU A 12 45.37 9.91 40.86
N GLY A 13 44.37 10.57 40.27
CA GLY A 13 43.17 11.04 40.94
C GLY A 13 41.97 11.11 39.99
N SER A 14 41.17 10.05 39.99
CA SER A 14 39.93 9.86 39.24
C SER A 14 38.80 10.75 39.78
N PHE A 15 38.02 11.42 38.91
CA PHE A 15 36.69 11.94 39.25
C PHE A 15 35.72 11.94 38.04
N VAL A 16 34.90 10.88 38.00
CA VAL A 16 33.43 10.82 37.81
C VAL A 16 32.73 11.84 36.87
N LEU A 17 32.33 11.32 35.69
CA LEU A 17 30.96 11.15 35.15
C LEU A 17 29.89 12.27 35.27
N CYS A 18 29.49 12.82 34.11
CA CYS A 18 28.10 13.11 33.65
C CYS A 18 28.22 13.86 32.31
N GLY A 19 27.67 13.47 31.17
CA GLY A 19 26.40 12.80 30.92
C GLY A 19 25.62 13.65 29.91
N LEU A 20 26.04 13.71 28.64
CA LEU A 20 25.27 14.26 27.53
C LEU A 20 25.64 13.55 26.21
N LEU A 21 25.32 12.26 26.12
CA LEU A 21 25.18 11.58 24.83
C LEU A 21 23.77 11.88 24.31
N SER A 22 23.60 13.05 23.70
CA SER A 22 22.43 13.36 22.88
C SER A 22 22.51 12.51 21.62
N TRP A 23 22.04 11.27 21.70
CA TRP A 23 21.70 10.48 20.53
C TRP A 23 20.55 11.18 19.80
N THR A 24 20.90 11.98 18.80
CA THR A 24 20.01 12.33 17.71
C THR A 24 19.61 11.03 17.01
N GLN A 25 18.52 10.45 17.47
CA GLN A 25 17.78 9.47 16.69
C GLN A 25 17.19 10.21 15.48
N MET A 26 17.98 10.35 14.42
CA MET A 26 17.42 10.57 13.09
C MET A 26 16.51 9.38 12.82
N ALA A 27 15.21 9.59 12.98
CA ALA A 27 14.20 8.68 12.45
C ALA A 27 14.48 8.55 10.95
N LEU A 28 15.08 7.42 10.56
CA LEU A 28 15.18 7.04 9.16
C LEU A 28 13.75 6.87 8.67
N ALA A 29 13.22 7.91 8.04
CA ALA A 29 12.02 7.85 7.24
C ALA A 29 12.29 6.81 6.14
N GLN A 30 11.87 5.57 6.39
CA GLN A 30 11.99 4.53 5.39
C GLN A 30 11.12 4.95 4.21
N ASP A 31 11.71 5.17 3.04
CA ASP A 31 11.00 5.39 1.78
C ASP A 31 10.15 4.16 1.48
N GLU A 32 8.96 4.12 2.06
CA GLU A 32 7.93 3.18 1.66
C GLU A 32 7.49 3.59 0.25
N PHE A 33 7.33 2.60 -0.62
CA PHE A 33 7.14 2.73 -2.05
C PHE A 33 5.87 3.53 -2.37
N LEU A 34 5.97 4.86 -2.37
CA LEU A 34 4.91 5.79 -2.73
C LEU A 34 5.24 6.39 -4.08
N CYS A 35 4.71 5.79 -5.13
CA CYS A 35 4.69 6.46 -6.41
C CYS A 35 3.56 7.46 -6.43
N ASP A 36 3.92 8.75 -6.49
CA ASP A 36 2.95 9.79 -6.79
C ASP A 36 2.38 9.58 -8.20
N ALA A 37 1.11 9.93 -8.35
CA ALA A 37 0.41 9.81 -9.61
C ALA A 37 -0.52 10.99 -9.82
N THR A 38 -0.59 11.50 -11.03
CA THR A 38 -1.53 12.54 -11.44
C THR A 38 -2.47 11.97 -12.49
N GLN A 39 -3.74 12.39 -12.46
CA GLN A 39 -4.68 12.01 -13.50
C GLN A 39 -5.48 13.24 -13.88
N GLU A 40 -5.28 13.72 -15.11
CA GLU A 40 -5.88 14.96 -15.60
C GLU A 40 -7.41 14.89 -15.69
N SER A 41 -7.97 13.69 -15.97
CA SER A 41 -9.42 13.49 -16.04
C SER A 41 -9.80 12.00 -15.96
N THR A 42 -11.09 11.71 -15.74
CA THR A 42 -11.61 10.33 -15.67
C THR A 42 -11.51 9.58 -17.01
N GLN A 43 -11.17 10.27 -18.09
CA GLN A 43 -11.07 9.73 -19.44
C GLN A 43 -9.62 9.42 -19.85
N LYS A 44 -8.64 9.80 -19.04
CA LYS A 44 -7.21 9.52 -19.24
C LYS A 44 -6.70 8.54 -18.20
N LEU A 45 -5.63 7.81 -18.51
CA LEU A 45 -4.98 6.94 -17.54
C LEU A 45 -4.19 7.76 -16.51
N PRO A 46 -4.04 7.26 -15.27
CA PRO A 46 -3.18 7.88 -14.29
C PRO A 46 -1.71 7.83 -14.75
N LEU A 47 -1.02 8.95 -14.55
CA LEU A 47 0.39 9.15 -14.84
C LEU A 47 1.20 9.04 -13.56
N LEU A 48 2.12 8.07 -13.46
CA LEU A 48 3.08 8.00 -12.37
C LEU A 48 4.10 9.13 -12.50
N ASP A 49 4.64 9.58 -11.38
CA ASP A 49 5.74 10.54 -11.37
C ASP A 49 6.98 9.98 -12.09
N LYS A 50 7.77 10.87 -12.72
CA LYS A 50 9.00 10.49 -13.44
C LYS A 50 10.00 9.77 -12.52
N SER A 51 10.03 10.12 -11.23
CA SER A 51 10.92 9.55 -10.22
C SER A 51 10.42 8.21 -9.64
N CYS A 52 9.19 7.79 -9.93
CA CYS A 52 8.63 6.54 -9.41
C CYS A 52 9.54 5.34 -9.75
N PRO A 53 10.10 4.64 -8.75
CA PRO A 53 10.94 3.49 -9.03
C PRO A 53 10.06 2.35 -9.58
N ILE A 54 10.41 1.79 -10.73
CA ILE A 54 9.67 0.66 -11.31
C ILE A 54 10.49 -0.63 -11.33
N GLY A 55 11.72 -0.54 -10.81
CA GLY A 55 12.56 -1.69 -10.56
C GLY A 55 13.09 -2.36 -11.83
N GLN A 56 13.63 -3.56 -11.64
CA GLN A 56 14.33 -4.31 -12.69
C GLN A 56 13.46 -5.40 -13.30
N GLY A 57 13.64 -5.66 -14.59
CA GLY A 57 12.88 -6.70 -15.29
C GLY A 57 13.22 -8.11 -14.81
N LEU A 58 12.17 -8.89 -14.51
CA LEU A 58 12.22 -10.33 -14.28
C LEU A 58 11.87 -11.07 -15.58
N TRP A 59 12.86 -11.72 -16.16
CA TRP A 59 12.73 -12.43 -17.44
C TRP A 59 12.68 -13.95 -17.25
N GLY A 60 11.91 -14.63 -18.10
CA GLY A 60 11.80 -16.09 -18.10
C GLY A 60 11.35 -16.66 -16.74
N LYS A 61 12.14 -17.59 -16.20
CA LYS A 61 11.88 -18.27 -14.91
C LYS A 61 12.54 -17.59 -13.71
N SER A 62 13.04 -16.36 -13.87
CA SER A 62 13.69 -15.62 -12.79
C SER A 62 12.77 -15.47 -11.58
N GLN A 63 13.34 -15.71 -10.40
CA GLN A 63 12.64 -15.52 -9.13
C GLN A 63 12.87 -14.11 -8.58
N PRO A 64 11.94 -13.57 -7.79
CA PRO A 64 12.16 -12.34 -7.04
C PRO A 64 13.42 -12.42 -6.18
N LYS A 65 14.15 -11.32 -6.09
CA LYS A 65 15.36 -11.18 -5.27
C LYS A 65 15.03 -10.74 -3.84
N GLY A 66 14.01 -9.91 -3.67
CA GLY A 66 13.56 -9.43 -2.38
C GLY A 66 12.50 -10.33 -1.75
N ARG A 67 12.48 -10.37 -0.42
CA ARG A 67 11.39 -11.00 0.35
C ARG A 67 10.16 -10.09 0.39
N ASP A 68 10.40 -8.78 0.48
CA ASP A 68 9.38 -7.73 0.52
C ASP A 68 9.50 -6.85 -0.73
N SER A 69 9.09 -7.42 -1.86
CA SER A 69 9.16 -6.76 -3.16
C SER A 69 7.79 -6.29 -3.64
N ILE A 70 7.81 -5.21 -4.43
CA ILE A 70 6.66 -4.76 -5.22
C ILE A 70 6.90 -5.13 -6.67
N PHE A 71 5.87 -5.62 -7.34
CA PHE A 71 5.92 -6.05 -8.72
C PHE A 71 5.06 -5.19 -9.63
N TRP A 72 5.55 -4.96 -10.84
CA TRP A 72 4.82 -4.30 -11.90
C TRP A 72 4.84 -5.18 -13.14
N ILE A 73 3.77 -5.22 -13.92
CA ILE A 73 3.83 -5.78 -15.27
C ILE A 73 4.07 -4.63 -16.22
N GLN A 74 5.19 -4.61 -16.94
CA GLN A 74 5.36 -3.68 -18.05
C GLN A 74 4.56 -4.18 -19.25
N CYS A 75 3.53 -3.43 -19.66
CA CYS A 75 2.71 -3.73 -20.82
C CYS A 75 3.26 -3.18 -22.13
N GLY A 76 4.16 -2.19 -22.11
CA GLY A 76 4.78 -1.66 -23.33
C GLY A 76 5.48 -0.32 -23.13
N ILE A 77 5.96 0.25 -24.23
CA ILE A 77 6.50 1.61 -24.33
C ILE A 77 5.78 2.28 -25.50
N TYR A 78 5.32 3.51 -25.30
CA TYR A 78 4.48 4.26 -26.22
C TYR A 78 5.05 5.65 -26.45
N ALA A 79 4.84 6.25 -27.62
CA ALA A 79 5.22 7.64 -27.87
C ALA A 79 4.40 8.63 -27.02
N HIS A 80 3.12 8.31 -26.79
CA HIS A 80 2.16 9.11 -26.04
C HIS A 80 1.49 8.27 -24.94
N PRO A 81 0.87 8.88 -23.92
CA PRO A 81 0.10 8.13 -22.93
C PRO A 81 -0.98 7.30 -23.61
N MET A 82 -1.13 6.04 -23.19
CA MET A 82 -2.15 5.16 -23.75
C MET A 82 -3.55 5.74 -23.44
N PRO A 83 -4.46 5.81 -24.42
CA PRO A 83 -5.83 6.24 -24.16
C PRO A 83 -6.59 5.20 -23.34
N LEU A 84 -7.54 5.64 -22.51
CA LEU A 84 -8.34 4.77 -21.65
C LEU A 84 -9.07 3.67 -22.44
N GLY A 85 -9.53 3.97 -23.66
CA GLY A 85 -10.18 3.00 -24.53
C GLY A 85 -9.33 1.77 -24.83
N GLN A 86 -8.03 1.95 -25.03
CA GLN A 86 -7.09 0.86 -25.25
C GLN A 86 -6.83 0.08 -23.94
N ALA A 87 -6.74 0.78 -22.81
CA ALA A 87 -6.56 0.15 -21.50
C ALA A 87 -7.75 -0.71 -21.07
N LYS A 88 -8.98 -0.43 -21.54
CA LYS A 88 -10.16 -1.27 -21.28
C LYS A 88 -9.96 -2.73 -21.67
N VAL A 89 -9.13 -3.01 -22.67
CA VAL A 89 -8.79 -4.40 -23.06
C VAL A 89 -7.98 -5.09 -21.97
N LEU A 90 -7.04 -4.37 -21.34
CA LEU A 90 -6.25 -4.87 -20.21
C LEU A 90 -7.13 -5.07 -18.98
N TYR A 91 -7.99 -4.11 -18.63
CA TYR A 91 -8.90 -4.19 -17.47
C TYR A 91 -9.81 -5.43 -17.48
N LYS A 92 -10.12 -5.99 -18.66
CA LYS A 92 -10.88 -7.26 -18.79
C LYS A 92 -10.06 -8.51 -18.43
N ARG A 93 -8.77 -8.36 -18.12
CA ARG A 93 -7.81 -9.45 -17.92
C ARG A 93 -7.02 -9.34 -16.62
N ILE A 94 -7.05 -8.20 -15.95
CA ILE A 94 -6.21 -7.91 -14.78
C ILE A 94 -7.08 -7.60 -13.56
N SER A 95 -6.52 -7.79 -12.37
CA SER A 95 -7.13 -7.41 -11.09
C SER A 95 -6.58 -6.10 -10.52
N SER A 96 -5.61 -5.47 -11.20
CA SER A 96 -4.98 -4.21 -10.79
C SER A 96 -5.21 -3.10 -11.83
N ASP A 97 -4.58 -1.94 -11.65
CA ASP A 97 -4.77 -0.75 -12.47
C ASP A 97 -3.67 -0.57 -13.53
N VAL A 98 -4.00 0.14 -14.60
CA VAL A 98 -3.06 0.48 -15.68
C VAL A 98 -2.56 1.90 -15.49
N TRP A 99 -1.24 2.04 -15.47
CA TRP A 99 -0.53 3.29 -15.23
C TRP A 99 0.37 3.62 -16.41
N MET A 100 0.50 4.91 -16.68
CA MET A 100 1.47 5.42 -17.63
C MET A 100 2.59 6.10 -16.86
N LYS A 101 3.84 5.76 -17.12
CA LYS A 101 4.99 6.46 -16.53
C LYS A 101 5.75 7.23 -17.62
N PRO A 102 5.91 8.56 -17.52
CA PRO A 102 6.79 9.30 -18.41
C PRO A 102 8.24 8.86 -18.24
N GLU A 103 8.93 8.70 -19.35
CA GLU A 103 10.36 8.39 -19.44
C GLU A 103 11.07 9.50 -20.24
N ALA A 104 12.40 9.40 -20.40
CA ALA A 104 13.15 10.35 -21.24
C ALA A 104 12.65 10.38 -22.69
N LYS A 105 12.17 9.25 -23.21
CA LYS A 105 11.57 9.12 -24.54
C LYS A 105 10.29 8.29 -24.44
N GLY A 106 9.15 8.98 -24.48
CA GLY A 106 7.82 8.36 -24.45
C GLY A 106 7.34 7.97 -23.05
N TYR A 107 6.44 6.98 -23.01
CA TYR A 107 5.70 6.56 -21.84
C TYR A 107 5.74 5.05 -21.68
N ARG A 108 6.04 4.58 -20.48
CA ARG A 108 5.98 3.17 -20.13
C ARG A 108 4.58 2.83 -19.61
N CYS A 109 3.98 1.79 -20.18
CA CYS A 109 2.75 1.21 -19.67
C CYS A 109 3.08 0.20 -18.57
N LEU A 110 2.44 0.33 -17.42
CA LEU A 110 2.62 -0.50 -16.24
C LEU A 110 1.27 -0.99 -15.72
N VAL A 111 1.21 -2.22 -15.23
CA VAL A 111 0.07 -2.76 -14.48
C VAL A 111 0.53 -3.12 -13.08
N GLY A 112 -0.18 -2.71 -12.05
CA GLY A 112 0.20 -2.93 -10.65
C GLY A 112 -0.15 -1.74 -9.77
N PRO A 113 0.57 -1.52 -8.65
CA PRO A 113 1.59 -2.42 -8.09
C PRO A 113 0.97 -3.72 -7.54
N TYR A 114 1.73 -4.82 -7.59
CA TYR A 114 1.38 -6.08 -6.93
C TYR A 114 2.32 -6.33 -5.76
N GLU A 115 1.79 -6.76 -4.62
CA GLU A 115 2.59 -7.20 -3.47
C GLU A 115 3.02 -8.66 -3.59
N SER A 116 2.34 -9.43 -4.46
CA SER A 116 2.56 -10.85 -4.68
C SER A 116 3.04 -11.13 -6.10
N ILE A 117 4.17 -11.83 -6.22
CA ILE A 117 4.66 -12.32 -7.52
C ILE A 117 3.69 -13.31 -8.15
N VAL A 118 2.90 -14.02 -7.34
CA VAL A 118 1.92 -15.01 -7.82
C VAL A 118 0.81 -14.28 -8.58
N ASP A 119 0.28 -13.20 -8.02
CA ASP A 119 -0.79 -12.41 -8.63
C ASP A 119 -0.29 -11.72 -9.90
N ALA A 120 0.91 -11.12 -9.84
CA ALA A 120 1.56 -10.54 -11.02
C ALA A 120 1.76 -11.56 -12.14
N ARG A 121 2.13 -12.81 -11.84
CA ARG A 121 2.28 -13.89 -12.83
C ARG A 121 0.94 -14.34 -13.40
N GLN A 122 -0.11 -14.42 -12.58
CA GLN A 122 -1.45 -14.77 -13.05
C GLN A 122 -1.98 -13.72 -14.03
N ASP A 123 -1.86 -12.44 -13.70
CA ASP A 123 -2.31 -11.36 -14.59
C ASP A 123 -1.42 -11.25 -15.82
N LEU A 124 -0.10 -11.41 -15.70
CA LEU A 124 0.80 -11.46 -16.86
C LEU A 124 0.37 -12.55 -17.86
N LYS A 125 0.00 -13.75 -17.38
CA LYS A 125 -0.47 -14.84 -18.25
C LYS A 125 -1.70 -14.41 -19.05
N LYS A 126 -2.65 -13.72 -18.42
CA LYS A 126 -3.87 -13.22 -19.06
C LYS A 126 -3.56 -12.05 -20.01
N VAL A 127 -2.70 -11.12 -19.63
CA VAL A 127 -2.26 -9.99 -20.47
C VAL A 127 -1.61 -10.48 -21.75
N ARG A 128 -0.72 -11.47 -21.67
CA ARG A 128 -0.04 -12.05 -22.84
C ARG A 128 -0.96 -12.79 -23.83
N THR A 129 -2.21 -13.10 -23.44
CA THR A 129 -3.20 -13.65 -24.39
C THR A 129 -3.66 -12.61 -25.41
N ILE A 130 -3.49 -11.32 -25.11
CA ILE A 130 -3.83 -10.23 -26.01
C ILE A 130 -2.65 -10.04 -27.00
N PRO A 131 -2.87 -10.08 -28.32
CA PRO A 131 -1.79 -10.06 -29.31
C PRO A 131 -0.80 -8.90 -29.16
N SER A 132 -1.29 -7.70 -28.84
CA SER A 132 -0.46 -6.48 -28.67
C SER A 132 0.40 -6.47 -27.40
N TYR A 133 0.22 -7.43 -26.47
CA TYR A 133 0.90 -7.44 -25.17
C TYR A 133 1.71 -8.73 -24.93
N LYS A 134 2.01 -9.51 -25.97
CA LYS A 134 2.82 -10.74 -25.87
C LYS A 134 4.20 -10.53 -25.24
N GLN A 135 4.79 -9.35 -25.47
CA GLN A 135 6.10 -8.96 -24.95
C GLN A 135 6.06 -8.38 -23.53
N SER A 136 4.89 -8.34 -22.88
CA SER A 136 4.80 -7.89 -21.49
C SER A 136 5.63 -8.76 -20.56
N PHE A 137 6.17 -8.20 -19.49
CA PHE A 137 7.00 -8.91 -18.50
C PHE A 137 6.90 -8.25 -17.12
N ILE A 138 7.29 -8.96 -16.07
CA ILE A 138 7.25 -8.45 -14.70
C ILE A 138 8.52 -7.67 -14.39
N ARG A 139 8.41 -6.60 -13.61
CA ARG A 139 9.49 -5.88 -12.96
C ARG A 139 9.37 -6.02 -11.46
N GLU A 140 10.50 -5.97 -10.77
CA GLU A 140 10.62 -6.07 -9.32
C GLU A 140 11.30 -4.83 -8.75
N VAL A 141 10.65 -4.22 -7.76
CA VAL A 141 11.22 -3.21 -6.87
C VAL A 141 11.45 -3.85 -5.51
N VAL A 142 12.71 -3.98 -5.10
CA VAL A 142 13.07 -4.46 -3.76
C VAL A 142 12.98 -3.29 -2.79
N LYS A 143 12.18 -3.41 -1.72
CA LYS A 143 12.13 -2.38 -0.66
C LYS A 143 13.50 -2.30 0.05
N LYS A 144 14.03 -1.08 0.23
CA LYS A 144 15.31 -0.85 0.94
C LYS A 144 15.19 -1.42 2.36
N GLY A 145 15.98 -2.44 2.66
CA GLY A 145 15.94 -3.20 3.93
C GLY A 145 15.72 -4.70 3.74
N SER A 146 15.10 -5.14 2.64
CA SER A 146 14.97 -6.55 2.27
C SER A 146 16.26 -7.04 1.61
N LYS A 147 17.25 -7.44 2.41
CA LYS A 147 18.45 -8.13 1.88
C LYS A 147 18.04 -9.48 1.26
N SER A 148 18.55 -9.68 0.04
CA SER A 148 18.49 -10.89 -0.79
C SER A 148 18.48 -12.19 0.02
N GLY A 149 17.40 -12.96 -0.09
CA GLY A 149 17.42 -14.37 0.32
C GLY A 149 18.20 -15.17 -0.71
N THR A 150 19.41 -15.61 -0.35
CA THR A 150 20.19 -16.57 -1.15
C THR A 150 19.32 -17.78 -1.51
N PRO A 151 19.25 -18.23 -2.77
CA PRO A 151 18.49 -19.42 -3.13
C PRO A 151 19.07 -20.64 -2.41
N ALA A 152 18.30 -21.19 -1.47
CA ALA A 152 18.63 -22.48 -0.88
C ALA A 152 18.56 -23.55 -1.99
N LYS A 153 19.71 -24.18 -2.24
CA LYS A 153 19.90 -25.33 -3.13
C LYS A 153 18.89 -26.44 -2.77
N PRO A 154 18.09 -26.97 -3.72
CA PRO A 154 17.12 -28.02 -3.43
C PRO A 154 17.86 -29.31 -3.01
N LYS A 155 17.72 -29.75 -1.76
CA LYS A 155 18.06 -31.11 -1.36
C LYS A 155 16.90 -32.06 -1.73
N ALA A 156 17.30 -33.25 -2.16
CA ALA A 156 16.52 -34.23 -2.89
C ALA A 156 15.31 -34.82 -2.12
N LYS A 157 14.31 -35.25 -2.91
CA LYS A 157 13.16 -36.09 -2.51
C LYS A 157 13.62 -37.47 -2.01
N PRO A 158 12.84 -38.10 -1.12
CA PRO A 158 12.56 -39.53 -1.23
C PRO A 158 11.12 -39.79 -1.70
N LYS A 159 10.98 -40.81 -2.57
CA LYS A 159 9.74 -41.32 -3.17
C LYS A 159 8.89 -42.13 -2.15
N PRO A 160 7.62 -42.43 -2.47
CA PRO A 160 6.58 -42.91 -1.55
C PRO A 160 6.52 -44.45 -1.42
N LYS A 161 5.97 -44.95 -0.31
CA LYS A 161 5.48 -46.33 -0.18
C LYS A 161 3.96 -46.33 0.06
N ALA A 162 3.31 -47.29 -0.59
CA ALA A 162 1.87 -47.45 -0.72
C ALA A 162 1.19 -48.07 0.52
N ALA A 163 -0.14 -47.90 0.53
CA ALA A 163 -1.20 -48.36 1.44
C ALA A 163 -1.35 -49.92 1.50
N PRO A 164 -2.40 -50.56 2.07
CA PRO A 164 -3.65 -50.05 2.70
C PRO A 164 -4.17 -50.84 3.94
N VAL A 165 -5.07 -50.24 4.75
CA VAL A 165 -6.01 -51.01 5.59
C VAL A 165 -7.41 -50.40 5.52
N LYS A 166 -8.38 -51.24 5.14
CA LYS A 166 -9.82 -50.97 5.06
C LYS A 166 -10.51 -51.25 6.41
N LYS A 167 -11.65 -50.56 6.59
CA LYS A 167 -12.95 -50.92 7.23
C LYS A 167 -13.40 -49.83 8.23
N PRO A 168 -14.70 -49.73 8.59
CA PRO A 168 -15.94 -49.78 7.80
C PRO A 168 -16.81 -48.51 8.07
N PRO A 169 -18.00 -48.33 7.44
CA PRO A 169 -18.73 -47.06 7.48
C PRO A 169 -19.62 -46.95 8.73
N VAL A 170 -19.51 -45.84 9.46
CA VAL A 170 -20.38 -45.55 10.62
C VAL A 170 -21.22 -44.31 10.36
N LYS A 171 -22.52 -44.54 10.57
CA LYS A 171 -23.69 -43.68 10.41
C LYS A 171 -23.53 -42.28 11.02
N ARG A 172 -24.12 -41.33 10.30
CA ARG A 172 -24.41 -39.95 10.72
C ARG A 172 -25.51 -39.93 11.78
N PRO A 173 -25.34 -39.19 12.89
CA PRO A 173 -26.46 -38.71 13.69
C PRO A 173 -26.73 -37.21 13.47
N PRO A 174 -27.93 -36.73 13.86
CA PRO A 174 -28.62 -35.63 13.21
C PRO A 174 -28.33 -34.25 13.80
N ALA A 175 -28.70 -33.24 13.00
CA ALA A 175 -28.73 -31.83 13.35
C ALA A 175 -29.59 -31.55 14.60
N ARG A 176 -29.14 -30.58 15.41
CA ARG A 176 -29.97 -29.83 16.36
C ARG A 176 -29.45 -28.39 16.45
N PRO A 177 -30.24 -27.43 16.96
CA PRO A 177 -30.83 -26.38 16.15
C PRO A 177 -30.23 -25.00 16.45
N THR A 178 -30.42 -24.13 15.46
CA THR A 178 -30.29 -22.68 15.45
C THR A 178 -30.72 -21.98 16.74
N ALA A 179 -29.85 -21.10 17.24
CA ALA A 179 -30.22 -19.89 17.97
C ALA A 179 -29.51 -18.68 17.33
N PRO A 180 -30.11 -17.49 17.35
CA PRO A 180 -29.97 -16.51 16.27
C PRO A 180 -28.77 -15.58 16.50
N VAL A 181 -27.78 -15.63 15.61
CA VAL A 181 -26.82 -14.53 15.48
C VAL A 181 -27.55 -13.40 14.77
N VAL A 182 -27.90 -12.38 15.54
CA VAL A 182 -28.42 -11.09 15.08
C VAL A 182 -27.57 -10.62 13.91
N ALA A 183 -28.14 -10.72 12.72
CA ALA A 183 -27.57 -10.17 11.51
C ALA A 183 -27.51 -8.65 11.66
N SER A 184 -26.31 -8.11 11.81
CA SER A 184 -26.05 -6.69 11.57
C SER A 184 -26.26 -6.43 10.08
N GLN A 185 -27.48 -5.99 9.77
CA GLN A 185 -27.85 -5.50 8.45
C GLN A 185 -26.92 -4.33 8.06
N PRO A 186 -26.43 -4.27 6.81
CA PRO A 186 -25.80 -3.08 6.31
C PRO A 186 -26.88 -1.99 6.21
N VAL A 187 -26.80 -0.99 7.09
CA VAL A 187 -27.61 0.23 6.96
C VAL A 187 -27.10 0.96 5.72
N ALA A 188 -27.74 0.70 4.59
CA ALA A 188 -27.68 1.55 3.41
C ALA A 188 -28.36 2.88 3.78
N SER A 189 -27.61 3.79 4.39
CA SER A 189 -28.09 5.15 4.61
C SER A 189 -27.91 5.94 3.33
N SER A 190 -28.99 6.02 2.55
CA SER A 190 -29.15 6.94 1.43
C SER A 190 -29.16 8.38 1.95
N TYR A 191 -27.99 9.00 2.07
CA TYR A 191 -27.91 10.45 2.23
C TYR A 191 -28.01 11.08 0.84
N LYS A 192 -29.11 11.81 0.61
CA LYS A 192 -29.29 12.65 -0.58
C LYS A 192 -28.12 13.63 -0.67
N THR A 193 -27.37 13.57 -1.77
CA THR A 193 -26.26 14.47 -2.05
C THR A 193 -26.81 15.88 -2.27
N SER A 194 -26.61 16.77 -1.31
CA SER A 194 -26.70 18.20 -1.58
C SER A 194 -25.50 18.61 -2.42
N SER A 195 -25.73 19.45 -3.43
CA SER A 195 -24.70 19.98 -4.32
C SER A 195 -23.60 20.66 -3.50
N GLY A 196 -22.40 20.06 -3.45
CA GLY A 196 -21.23 20.63 -2.78
C GLY A 196 -20.67 19.82 -1.61
N GLN A 197 -21.37 18.80 -1.11
CA GLN A 197 -20.89 17.95 -0.02
C GLN A 197 -20.07 16.74 -0.52
N PRO A 198 -19.02 16.31 0.21
CA PRO A 198 -18.27 15.10 -0.14
C PRO A 198 -19.15 13.83 -0.12
N GLU A 199 -19.00 12.97 -1.12
CA GLU A 199 -19.67 11.67 -1.20
C GLU A 199 -18.94 10.65 -0.31
N VAL A 200 -19.61 10.01 0.64
CA VAL A 200 -18.97 8.95 1.45
C VAL A 200 -19.02 7.62 0.68
N ARG A 201 -17.87 7.15 0.20
CA ARG A 201 -17.76 5.95 -0.66
C ARG A 201 -17.46 4.66 0.07
N LYS A 202 -16.81 4.74 1.24
CA LYS A 202 -16.65 3.60 2.15
C LYS A 202 -17.10 4.01 3.53
N ARG A 203 -17.71 3.07 4.25
CA ARG A 203 -18.12 3.23 5.63
C ARG A 203 -18.02 1.90 6.37
N THR A 204 -17.63 1.95 7.62
CA THR A 204 -17.72 0.81 8.54
C THR A 204 -17.83 1.31 9.97
N ARG A 205 -18.20 0.42 10.90
CA ARG A 205 -18.26 0.72 12.33
C ARG A 205 -17.48 -0.35 13.10
N ILE A 206 -16.49 0.07 13.89
CA ILE A 206 -15.63 -0.83 14.66
C ILE A 206 -15.49 -0.27 16.07
N ALA A 207 -15.82 -1.08 17.08
CA ALA A 207 -15.78 -0.68 18.49
C ALA A 207 -16.49 0.67 18.75
N LYS A 208 -17.72 0.78 18.22
CA LYS A 208 -18.59 1.98 18.27
C LYS A 208 -18.12 3.21 17.49
N VAL A 209 -16.88 3.23 16.96
CA VAL A 209 -16.33 4.30 16.11
C VAL A 209 -16.77 4.09 14.66
N ASN A 210 -17.34 5.12 14.04
CA ASN A 210 -17.67 5.13 12.62
C ASN A 210 -16.49 5.62 11.80
N TYR A 211 -16.12 4.85 10.79
CA TYR A 211 -15.07 5.18 9.83
C TYR A 211 -15.69 5.49 8.48
N ALA A 212 -15.19 6.50 7.79
CA ALA A 212 -15.66 6.92 6.48
C ALA A 212 -14.50 7.34 5.57
N VAL A 213 -14.61 6.98 4.29
CA VAL A 213 -13.72 7.49 3.22
C VAL A 213 -14.56 8.38 2.31
N PRO A 214 -14.46 9.71 2.46
CA PRO A 214 -15.15 10.65 1.58
C PRO A 214 -14.45 10.76 0.22
N PHE A 215 -15.18 11.26 -0.77
CA PHE A 215 -14.69 11.63 -2.08
C PHE A 215 -15.26 13.00 -2.47
N VAL A 216 -14.38 13.95 -2.84
CA VAL A 216 -14.78 15.34 -3.10
C VAL A 216 -15.16 15.62 -4.56
N GLY A 217 -15.13 14.60 -5.41
CA GLY A 217 -15.47 14.73 -6.83
C GLY A 217 -14.25 14.92 -7.72
N THR A 218 -14.51 15.06 -9.03
CA THR A 218 -13.51 15.30 -10.08
C THR A 218 -13.64 16.72 -10.64
N LYS A 219 -13.84 17.70 -9.75
CA LYS A 219 -13.85 19.13 -10.14
C LYS A 219 -12.47 19.53 -10.68
N LYS A 220 -12.39 20.64 -11.41
CA LYS A 220 -11.22 21.06 -12.21
C LYS A 220 -9.87 21.00 -11.47
N ASP A 221 -9.86 21.22 -10.16
CA ASP A 221 -8.65 21.25 -9.32
C ASP A 221 -8.52 20.04 -8.37
N ALA A 222 -9.51 19.15 -8.33
CA ALA A 222 -9.53 18.00 -7.43
C ALA A 222 -8.71 16.85 -8.02
N GLN A 223 -7.50 16.65 -7.50
CA GLN A 223 -6.67 15.52 -7.88
C GLN A 223 -7.27 14.22 -7.33
N PHE A 224 -7.18 13.16 -8.12
CA PHE A 224 -7.61 11.82 -7.74
C PHE A 224 -6.71 10.75 -8.35
N TYR A 225 -6.81 9.53 -7.85
CA TYR A 225 -6.22 8.33 -8.45
C TYR A 225 -7.28 7.24 -8.57
N MET A 226 -7.05 6.25 -9.43
CA MET A 226 -7.94 5.10 -9.57
C MET A 226 -7.43 3.93 -8.74
N GLU A 227 -8.34 3.30 -8.00
CA GLU A 227 -8.11 2.00 -7.39
C GLU A 227 -9.42 1.22 -7.38
N TYR A 228 -9.39 -0.06 -7.78
CA TYR A 228 -10.58 -0.91 -7.95
C TYR A 228 -11.65 -0.28 -8.89
N ASN A 229 -11.22 0.33 -9.99
CA ASN A 229 -12.10 1.02 -10.95
C ASN A 229 -12.92 2.19 -10.36
N LYS A 230 -12.50 2.76 -9.23
CA LYS A 230 -13.15 3.94 -8.63
C LYS A 230 -12.12 5.05 -8.40
N PRO A 231 -12.50 6.32 -8.61
CA PRO A 231 -11.61 7.43 -8.27
C PRO A 231 -11.57 7.64 -6.75
N TRP A 232 -10.41 8.00 -6.24
CA TRP A 232 -10.15 8.26 -4.82
C TRP A 232 -9.37 9.55 -4.66
N ASN A 233 -9.62 10.23 -3.55
CA ASN A 233 -9.06 11.53 -3.25
C ASN A 233 -7.51 11.52 -3.23
N ARG A 234 -6.92 12.58 -3.80
CA ARG A 234 -5.53 12.99 -3.58
C ARG A 234 -5.56 14.40 -2.98
N LEU A 235 -5.65 14.48 -1.66
CA LEU A 235 -5.80 15.75 -0.95
C LEU A 235 -4.57 16.09 -0.13
N SER A 236 -4.30 17.39 -0.01
CA SER A 236 -3.41 17.93 1.02
C SER A 236 -3.99 17.67 2.41
N TYR A 237 -3.19 17.86 3.46
CA TYR A 237 -3.67 17.69 4.83
C TYR A 237 -4.80 18.65 5.16
N ASP A 238 -4.68 19.92 4.76
CA ASP A 238 -5.67 20.95 5.08
C ASP A 238 -7.00 20.68 4.37
N ASP A 239 -6.94 20.25 3.10
CA ASP A 239 -8.12 19.83 2.35
C ASP A 239 -8.77 18.57 2.92
N ALA A 240 -7.97 17.60 3.38
CA ALA A 240 -8.46 16.38 4.02
C ALA A 240 -9.15 16.68 5.35
N LEU A 241 -8.56 17.57 6.16
CA LEU A 241 -9.14 18.06 7.41
C LEU A 241 -10.49 18.74 7.15
N GLY A 242 -10.51 19.70 6.21
CA GLY A 242 -11.75 20.39 5.81
C GLY A 242 -12.81 19.44 5.25
N THR A 243 -12.39 18.40 4.52
CA THR A 243 -13.30 17.37 3.99
C THR A 243 -13.96 16.56 5.10
N CYS A 244 -13.20 16.12 6.11
CA CYS A 244 -13.79 15.42 7.25
C CYS A 244 -14.72 16.34 8.05
N GLN A 245 -14.34 17.59 8.25
CA GLN A 245 -15.17 18.56 8.97
C GLN A 245 -16.52 18.82 8.27
N LYS A 246 -16.53 18.91 6.93
CA LYS A 246 -17.77 19.09 6.15
C LYS A 246 -18.78 17.97 6.35
N ILE A 247 -18.33 16.74 6.61
CA ILE A 247 -19.19 15.59 6.92
C ILE A 247 -19.38 15.37 8.44
N GLY A 248 -19.01 16.34 9.28
CA GLY A 248 -19.18 16.26 10.74
C GLY A 248 -18.21 15.31 11.45
N MET A 249 -17.09 14.96 10.82
CA MET A 249 -16.11 13.99 11.29
C MET A 249 -14.72 14.64 11.49
N LYS A 250 -13.74 13.89 12.00
CA LYS A 250 -12.33 14.31 12.14
C LYS A 250 -11.40 13.32 11.47
N LEU A 251 -10.15 13.69 11.20
CA LEU A 251 -9.14 12.75 10.73
C LEU A 251 -8.88 11.65 11.78
N ALA A 252 -8.61 10.44 11.32
CA ALA A 252 -8.35 9.29 12.19
C ALA A 252 -7.07 9.45 13.02
N SER A 253 -7.08 8.92 14.24
CA SER A 253 -5.86 8.72 15.03
C SER A 253 -5.11 7.47 14.59
N GLU A 254 -3.84 7.39 14.99
CA GLU A 254 -3.03 6.18 14.83
C GLU A 254 -3.65 4.95 15.50
N GLN A 255 -4.19 5.09 16.71
CA GLN A 255 -4.87 3.98 17.39
C GLN A 255 -6.13 3.53 16.62
N GLN A 256 -6.92 4.47 16.11
CA GLN A 256 -8.11 4.18 15.31
C GLN A 256 -7.73 3.52 13.98
N TRP A 257 -6.62 3.93 13.38
CA TRP A 257 -6.06 3.32 12.17
C TRP A 257 -5.65 1.86 12.39
N GLN A 258 -4.88 1.58 13.45
CA GLN A 258 -4.48 0.20 13.74
C GLN A 258 -5.70 -0.69 14.01
N ARG A 259 -6.72 -0.16 14.69
CA ARG A 259 -7.97 -0.89 14.91
C ARG A 259 -8.70 -1.21 13.61
N LEU A 260 -8.78 -0.25 12.69
CA LEU A 260 -9.36 -0.46 11.36
C LEU A 260 -8.61 -1.56 10.60
N ARG A 261 -7.27 -1.51 10.58
CA ARG A 261 -6.44 -2.52 9.92
C ARG A 261 -6.58 -3.91 10.52
N MET A 262 -6.58 -4.02 11.84
CA MET A 262 -6.73 -5.31 12.53
C MET A 262 -8.09 -5.96 12.27
N SER A 263 -9.12 -5.18 11.93
CA SER A 263 -10.45 -5.72 11.59
C SER A 263 -10.51 -6.43 10.23
N LYS A 264 -9.49 -6.26 9.37
CA LYS A 264 -9.44 -6.82 8.00
C LYS A 264 -10.57 -6.37 7.06
N VAL A 265 -11.32 -5.34 7.43
CA VAL A 265 -12.43 -4.82 6.61
C VAL A 265 -11.94 -4.15 5.33
N MET A 266 -10.76 -3.53 5.36
CA MET A 266 -10.20 -2.84 4.21
C MET A 266 -9.90 -3.81 3.07
N GLU A 267 -9.32 -4.96 3.38
CA GLU A 267 -9.05 -6.03 2.42
C GLU A 267 -10.34 -6.67 1.93
N LYS A 268 -11.26 -7.00 2.86
CA LYS A 268 -12.55 -7.65 2.54
C LYS A 268 -13.40 -6.79 1.60
N ASP A 269 -13.50 -5.50 1.89
CA ASP A 269 -14.41 -4.59 1.20
C ASP A 269 -13.69 -3.76 0.13
N LYS A 270 -12.44 -4.09 -0.22
CA LYS A 270 -11.64 -3.41 -1.24
C LYS A 270 -11.60 -1.90 -1.03
N TRP A 271 -11.15 -1.49 0.15
CA TRP A 271 -10.82 -0.10 0.44
C TRP A 271 -9.54 0.25 -0.30
N PRO A 272 -9.40 1.50 -0.78
CA PRO A 272 -8.19 1.91 -1.46
C PRO A 272 -7.00 1.89 -0.49
N VAL A 273 -5.91 1.24 -0.86
CA VAL A 273 -4.72 1.03 -0.02
C VAL A 273 -3.43 1.40 -0.73
N TYR A 274 -3.46 1.76 -2.02
CA TYR A 274 -2.25 2.15 -2.76
C TYR A 274 -1.65 3.45 -2.26
N LEU A 275 -2.48 4.42 -1.85
CA LEU A 275 -2.02 5.61 -1.15
C LEU A 275 -2.33 5.53 0.35
N PRO A 276 -1.42 6.04 1.20
CA PRO A 276 -1.70 6.24 2.61
C PRO A 276 -2.92 7.13 2.83
N TYR A 277 -3.44 7.09 4.04
CA TYR A 277 -4.48 8.00 4.49
C TYR A 277 -3.89 9.12 5.35
N TRP A 278 -4.48 10.31 5.27
CA TRP A 278 -4.25 11.33 6.27
C TRP A 278 -4.81 10.90 7.63
N GLY A 279 -3.95 10.88 8.63
CA GLY A 279 -4.29 10.83 10.05
C GLY A 279 -4.07 12.19 10.70
N ARG A 280 -4.49 12.31 11.96
CA ARG A 280 -4.26 13.51 12.78
C ARG A 280 -2.78 13.90 12.81
N ASP A 281 -2.54 15.19 13.02
CA ASP A 281 -1.21 15.76 13.22
C ASP A 281 -0.27 15.57 12.02
N LYS A 282 -0.81 15.63 10.80
CA LYS A 282 -0.09 15.42 9.53
C LYS A 282 0.63 14.07 9.46
N LYS A 283 0.06 13.04 10.09
CA LYS A 283 0.54 11.66 9.99
C LYS A 283 0.01 10.98 8.73
N GLY A 284 0.89 10.31 7.99
CA GLY A 284 0.52 9.35 6.96
C GLY A 284 0.27 7.98 7.57
N LEU A 285 -0.91 7.41 7.31
CA LEU A 285 -1.38 6.13 7.82
C LEU A 285 -1.31 5.09 6.70
N PHE A 286 -0.31 4.20 6.77
CA PHE A 286 0.01 3.25 5.69
C PHE A 286 -0.69 1.92 5.88
N ALA A 287 -1.13 1.28 4.80
CA ALA A 287 -1.79 -0.03 4.83
C ALA A 287 -0.88 -1.14 5.37
N SER A 288 0.45 -0.96 5.30
CA SER A 288 1.47 -1.79 5.96
C SER A 288 1.43 -1.70 7.49
N GLY A 289 0.85 -0.62 8.04
CA GLY A 289 0.77 -0.34 9.46
C GLY A 289 1.74 0.70 9.96
N LYS A 290 2.68 1.09 9.11
CA LYS A 290 3.57 2.19 9.40
C LYS A 290 2.76 3.48 9.56
N VAL A 291 3.24 4.34 10.46
CA VAL A 291 2.76 5.71 10.61
C VAL A 291 3.97 6.63 10.53
N THR A 292 3.90 7.64 9.66
CA THR A 292 5.03 8.56 9.41
C THR A 292 4.57 10.01 9.46
N GLN A 293 5.40 10.89 10.02
CA GLN A 293 5.16 12.33 10.00
C GLN A 293 5.41 12.89 8.59
N LEU A 294 4.49 13.69 8.06
CA LEU A 294 4.60 14.25 6.71
C LEU A 294 4.48 15.79 6.73
N LYS A 295 4.92 16.44 5.65
CA LYS A 295 4.94 17.91 5.51
C LYS A 295 3.53 18.55 5.39
N GLY A 296 2.52 17.75 5.04
CA GLY A 296 1.13 18.19 4.86
C GLY A 296 0.76 18.56 3.42
N THR A 297 1.75 18.81 2.56
CA THR A 297 1.55 19.09 1.12
C THR A 297 1.46 17.84 0.26
N SER A 298 1.79 16.66 0.82
CA SER A 298 1.61 15.37 0.14
C SER A 298 0.14 15.16 -0.21
N LEU A 299 -0.13 14.42 -1.28
CA LEU A 299 -1.49 14.19 -1.73
C LEU A 299 -1.92 12.75 -1.44
N LEU A 300 -2.72 12.60 -0.39
CA LEU A 300 -3.08 11.31 0.18
C LEU A 300 -4.59 11.09 0.16
N ASN A 301 -4.99 9.88 0.54
CA ASN A 301 -6.39 9.55 0.75
C ASN A 301 -6.89 10.11 2.10
N VAL A 302 -8.21 10.08 2.31
CA VAL A 302 -8.84 10.69 3.49
C VAL A 302 -9.55 9.61 4.30
N LEU A 303 -9.21 9.51 5.59
CA LEU A 303 -9.92 8.66 6.54
C LEU A 303 -10.52 9.52 7.64
N CYS A 304 -11.85 9.60 7.63
CA CYS A 304 -12.60 10.30 8.65
C CYS A 304 -13.15 9.33 9.69
N VAL A 305 -13.17 9.77 10.94
CA VAL A 305 -13.78 9.08 12.07
C VAL A 305 -14.73 10.02 12.81
N ASP A 306 -15.77 9.47 13.43
CA ASP A 306 -16.64 10.24 14.31
C ASP A 306 -15.87 10.80 15.52
N ARG A 307 -16.46 11.81 16.15
CA ARG A 307 -15.85 12.53 17.28
C ARG A 307 -15.76 11.65 18.52
#